data_AF-G2Q445-F1
#
_entry.id   AF-G2Q445-F1
#
_cell.length_a   1.000
_cell.length_b   1.000
_cell.length_c   1.000
_cell.angle_alpha   90.00
_cell.angle_beta   90.00
_cell.angle_gamma   90.00
#
_symmetry.space_group_name_H-M   'P 1'
#
loop_
_entity.id
_entity.type
_entity.pdbx_description
1 polymer ?
#
loop_
_entity_poly.entity_id
_entity_poly.type
_entity_poly.pdbx_seq_one_letter_code
_entity_poly.pdbx_strand_id
1 'polypeptide(L)'
;MSAFIVTYPPLGQVTQLQNSELTIHAVLEIPPESTTENWQLALWYSNGDQEEWEEAVLVPSIHDVRPTELHESIGAAARLYFTTRVVVRSSLTFTIKFRQGTDDQEWKWVRSEQGSGDAIVIINQKPTREDDPEDLPDLIRDLNPELEWKRHMSQSPGTRLWTVEAQVHGAKEDESAFVEVPLGIPWGGRFLR
;
A
#
# COMPACT_ATOMS: atom_id res chain seq x y z
N MET A 1 -12.41 -33.25 9.03
CA MET A 1 -11.75 -32.11 9.71
C MET A 1 -11.25 -31.17 8.63
N SER A 2 -11.68 -29.91 8.63
CA SER A 2 -11.39 -28.95 7.56
C SER A 2 -10.10 -28.19 7.86
N ALA A 3 -9.18 -28.16 6.90
CA ALA A 3 -8.06 -27.24 6.88
C ALA A 3 -8.54 -25.79 6.94
N PHE A 4 -7.92 -24.97 7.78
CA PHE A 4 -8.20 -23.55 7.90
C PHE A 4 -6.99 -22.73 7.44
N ILE A 5 -7.22 -21.62 6.72
CA ILE A 5 -6.15 -20.85 6.08
C ILE A 5 -6.34 -19.39 6.43
N VAL A 6 -5.28 -18.78 6.99
CA VAL A 6 -5.21 -17.35 7.25
C VAL A 6 -4.08 -16.78 6.44
N THR A 7 -4.26 -15.57 5.90
CA THR A 7 -3.23 -14.88 5.14
C THR A 7 -2.94 -13.48 5.67
N TYR A 8 -1.75 -13.00 5.36
CA TYR A 8 -1.42 -11.58 5.36
C TYR A 8 -0.91 -11.20 3.97
N PRO A 9 -1.50 -10.21 3.28
CA PRO A 9 -2.73 -9.48 3.62
C PRO A 9 -3.97 -10.39 3.84
N PRO A 10 -4.93 -10.00 4.69
CA PRO A 10 -6.10 -10.83 5.01
C PRO A 10 -7.08 -10.95 3.83
N LEU A 11 -7.57 -12.17 3.59
CA LEU A 11 -8.68 -12.43 2.67
C LEU A 11 -9.96 -11.71 3.09
N GLY A 12 -10.74 -11.26 2.10
CA GLY A 12 -11.99 -10.53 2.31
C GLY A 12 -11.82 -9.09 2.79
N GLN A 13 -10.59 -8.56 2.79
CA GLN A 13 -10.29 -7.21 3.25
C GLN A 13 -9.44 -6.44 2.23
N VAL A 14 -9.47 -5.11 2.36
CA VAL A 14 -8.61 -4.20 1.61
C VAL A 14 -7.39 -3.86 2.46
N THR A 15 -6.19 -4.04 1.91
CA THR A 15 -4.91 -3.68 2.55
C THR A 15 -4.18 -2.64 1.72
N GLN A 16 -3.72 -1.57 2.36
CA GLN A 16 -2.93 -0.54 1.69
C GLN A 16 -1.45 -0.72 1.99
N LEU A 17 -0.62 -0.64 0.95
CA LEU A 17 0.83 -0.73 1.06
C LEU A 17 1.48 0.50 0.45
N GLN A 18 2.67 0.84 0.94
CA GLN A 18 3.48 1.94 0.37
C GLN A 18 4.45 1.46 -0.71
N ASN A 19 4.84 0.18 -0.66
CA ASN A 19 5.79 -0.43 -1.59
C ASN A 19 5.08 -1.41 -2.52
N SER A 20 5.58 -1.52 -3.75
CA SER A 20 5.09 -2.46 -4.77
C SER A 20 5.49 -3.91 -4.48
N GLU A 21 6.57 -4.16 -3.72
CA GLU A 21 6.95 -5.53 -3.35
C GLU A 21 6.15 -6.01 -2.13
N LEU A 22 5.37 -7.08 -2.33
CA LEU A 22 4.56 -7.70 -1.29
C LEU A 22 5.01 -9.14 -1.06
N THR A 23 5.30 -9.47 0.20
CA THR A 23 5.39 -10.87 0.64
C THR A 23 4.05 -11.29 1.23
N ILE A 24 3.43 -12.28 0.60
CA ILE A 24 2.21 -12.89 1.13
C ILE A 24 2.61 -14.01 2.08
N HIS A 25 2.04 -13.96 3.28
CA HIS A 25 2.20 -15.00 4.30
C HIS A 25 0.89 -15.77 4.39
N ALA A 26 0.95 -17.09 4.42
CA ALA A 26 -0.20 -17.95 4.68
C ALA A 26 0.11 -18.92 5.83
N VAL A 27 -0.85 -19.06 6.73
CA VAL A 27 -0.83 -20.04 7.81
C VAL A 27 -1.94 -21.04 7.52
N LEU A 28 -1.57 -22.31 7.42
CA LEU A 28 -2.47 -23.43 7.29
C LEU A 28 -2.57 -24.12 8.66
N GLU A 29 -3.77 -24.08 9.25
CA GLU A 29 -4.09 -24.79 10.48
C GLU A 29 -4.79 -26.11 10.14
N ILE A 30 -4.24 -27.21 10.63
CA ILE A 30 -4.70 -28.58 10.37
C ILE A 30 -4.68 -29.41 11.66
N PRO A 31 -5.42 -30.53 11.70
CA PRO A 31 -5.26 -31.51 12.77
C PRO A 31 -3.83 -32.08 12.82
N PRO A 32 -3.27 -32.43 13.99
CA PRO A 32 -1.90 -32.91 14.13
C PRO A 32 -1.65 -34.18 13.33
N GLU A 33 -2.64 -35.07 13.28
CA GLU A 33 -2.62 -36.29 12.46
C GLU A 33 -2.43 -36.03 10.95
N SER A 34 -2.73 -34.83 10.44
CA SER A 34 -2.58 -34.47 9.03
C SER A 34 -1.25 -33.77 8.70
N THR A 35 -0.33 -33.65 9.67
CA THR A 35 1.00 -33.01 9.45
C THR A 35 1.94 -33.80 8.56
N THR A 36 1.71 -35.10 8.42
CA THR A 36 2.50 -35.97 7.53
C THR A 36 2.13 -35.83 6.06
N GLU A 37 1.07 -35.09 5.76
CA GLU A 37 0.60 -34.85 4.39
C GLU A 37 1.38 -33.67 3.76
N ASN A 38 1.72 -33.80 2.47
CA ASN A 38 2.47 -32.78 1.73
C ASN A 38 1.59 -31.61 1.29
N TRP A 39 1.08 -30.79 2.21
CA TRP A 39 0.18 -29.69 1.84
C TRP A 39 0.81 -28.71 0.84
N GLN A 40 0.02 -28.34 -0.17
CA GLN A 40 0.39 -27.37 -1.21
C GLN A 40 -0.60 -26.22 -1.22
N LEU A 41 -0.07 -25.01 -1.26
CA LEU A 41 -0.83 -23.77 -1.39
C LEU A 41 -0.38 -23.03 -2.65
N ALA A 42 -1.34 -22.44 -3.35
CA ALA A 42 -1.07 -21.56 -4.47
C ALA A 42 -1.91 -20.28 -4.37
N LEU A 43 -1.28 -19.18 -4.74
CA LEU A 43 -1.84 -17.87 -4.85
C LEU A 43 -2.44 -17.74 -6.24
N TRP A 44 -3.70 -17.36 -6.30
CA TRP A 44 -4.36 -16.98 -7.54
C TRP A 44 -4.60 -15.48 -7.46
N TYR A 45 -3.99 -14.69 -8.34
CA TYR A 45 -4.01 -13.23 -8.23
C TYR A 45 -4.14 -12.54 -9.59
N SER A 46 -4.61 -11.30 -9.59
CA SER A 46 -4.61 -10.41 -10.75
C SER A 46 -4.12 -9.02 -10.35
N ASN A 47 -3.29 -8.41 -11.20
CA ASN A 47 -2.59 -7.14 -10.95
C ASN A 47 -3.32 -5.93 -11.59
N GLY A 48 -4.65 -5.91 -11.52
CA GLY A 48 -5.49 -4.81 -11.98
C GLY A 48 -6.85 -5.31 -12.47
N ASP A 49 -7.82 -4.41 -12.61
CA ASP A 49 -9.21 -4.77 -12.94
C ASP A 49 -9.38 -5.43 -14.32
N GLN A 50 -8.36 -5.37 -15.19
CA GLN A 50 -8.39 -5.93 -16.55
C GLN A 50 -7.20 -6.87 -16.85
N GLU A 51 -6.35 -7.18 -15.87
CA GLU A 51 -5.25 -8.12 -16.07
C GLU A 51 -5.74 -9.57 -15.89
N GLU A 52 -5.14 -10.49 -16.65
CA GLU A 52 -5.41 -11.91 -16.50
C GLU A 52 -4.99 -12.41 -15.12
N TRP A 53 -5.69 -13.43 -14.63
CA TRP A 53 -5.32 -14.04 -13.35
C TRP A 53 -4.13 -14.98 -13.55
N GLU A 54 -3.15 -14.84 -12.67
CA GLU A 54 -1.92 -15.60 -12.63
C GLU A 54 -1.85 -16.48 -11.38
N GLU A 55 -1.00 -17.51 -11.46
CA GLU A 55 -0.76 -18.43 -10.37
C GLU A 55 0.68 -18.32 -9.87
N ALA A 56 0.84 -18.18 -8.55
CA ALA A 56 2.13 -18.28 -7.89
C ALA A 56 2.08 -19.35 -6.80
N VAL A 57 3.07 -20.24 -6.78
CA VAL A 57 3.19 -21.26 -5.73
C VAL A 57 3.63 -20.60 -4.42
N LEU A 58 3.01 -20.98 -3.30
CA LEU A 58 3.53 -20.63 -1.98
C LEU A 58 4.49 -21.72 -1.50
N VAL A 59 5.69 -21.29 -1.13
CA VAL A 59 6.75 -22.19 -0.68
C VAL A 59 6.65 -22.33 0.84
N PRO A 60 6.78 -23.55 1.41
CA PRO A 60 6.85 -23.74 2.85
C PRO A 60 7.98 -22.90 3.46
N SER A 61 7.66 -22.14 4.50
CA SER A 61 8.65 -21.36 5.23
C SER A 61 9.43 -22.27 6.17
N ILE A 62 10.76 -22.27 6.04
CA ILE A 62 11.66 -23.03 6.92
C ILE A 62 11.58 -22.41 8.33
N HIS A 63 11.73 -23.25 9.36
CA HIS A 63 11.35 -23.03 10.77
C HIS A 63 11.78 -21.73 11.50
N ASP A 64 12.62 -20.87 10.91
CA ASP A 64 13.16 -19.66 11.53
C ASP A 64 12.32 -18.39 11.34
N VAL A 65 11.31 -18.40 10.46
CA VAL A 65 10.39 -17.26 10.27
C VAL A 65 8.99 -17.67 10.71
N ARG A 66 8.80 -17.84 12.02
CA ARG A 66 7.47 -18.06 12.60
C ARG A 66 6.86 -16.73 13.05
N PRO A 67 5.58 -16.48 12.76
CA PRO A 67 4.87 -15.36 13.37
C PRO A 67 4.95 -15.43 14.90
N THR A 68 5.09 -14.28 15.54
CA THR A 68 5.03 -14.19 17.00
C THR A 68 3.63 -14.55 17.48
N GLU A 69 3.51 -15.63 18.26
CA GLU A 69 2.24 -16.00 18.86
C GLU A 69 1.91 -15.03 20.01
N LEU A 70 0.78 -14.35 19.93
CA LEU A 70 0.32 -13.43 20.98
C LEU A 70 -0.22 -14.16 22.22
N HIS A 71 -0.66 -15.41 22.04
CA HIS A 71 -1.18 -16.26 23.10
C HIS A 71 -0.74 -17.70 22.84
N GLU A 72 -0.59 -18.47 23.92
CA GLU A 72 -0.34 -19.91 23.84
C GLU A 72 -1.53 -20.57 23.15
N SER A 73 -1.26 -21.39 22.13
CA SER A 73 -2.30 -22.05 21.33
C SER A 73 -3.09 -23.04 22.19
N ILE A 74 -4.32 -22.65 22.56
CA ILE A 74 -5.26 -23.54 23.28
C ILE A 74 -5.92 -24.44 22.24
N GLY A 75 -5.24 -25.52 21.88
CA GLY A 75 -5.75 -26.52 20.95
C GLY A 75 -4.64 -27.16 20.14
N ALA A 76 -4.65 -28.49 20.07
CA ALA A 76 -3.71 -29.29 19.32
C ALA A 76 -3.92 -29.12 17.80
N ALA A 77 -3.85 -27.92 17.24
CA ALA A 77 -3.81 -27.72 15.79
C ALA A 77 -2.36 -27.52 15.36
N ALA A 78 -1.93 -28.25 14.33
CA ALA A 78 -0.64 -28.04 13.74
C ALA A 78 -0.71 -26.91 12.72
N ARG A 79 0.31 -26.05 12.73
CA ARG A 79 0.43 -24.89 11.85
C ARG A 79 1.56 -25.09 10.85
N LEU A 80 1.22 -24.97 9.58
CA LEU A 80 2.18 -24.94 8.48
C LEU A 80 2.24 -23.51 7.91
N TYR A 81 3.45 -23.02 7.66
CA TYR A 81 3.69 -21.65 7.22
C TYR A 81 4.15 -21.66 5.77
N PHE A 82 3.59 -20.77 4.96
CA PHE A 82 3.91 -20.63 3.56
C PHE A 82 4.09 -19.18 3.17
N THR A 83 4.98 -18.92 2.22
CA THR A 83 5.24 -17.57 1.72
C THR A 83 5.39 -17.54 0.21
N THR A 84 4.99 -16.44 -0.40
CA THR A 84 5.34 -16.10 -1.78
C THR A 84 5.54 -14.60 -1.93
N ARG A 85 6.26 -14.19 -2.98
CA ARG A 85 6.53 -12.78 -3.27
C ARG A 85 5.86 -12.41 -4.58
N VAL A 86 5.17 -11.29 -4.57
CA VAL A 86 4.52 -10.72 -5.75
C VAL A 86 4.83 -9.23 -5.84
N VAL A 87 4.90 -8.73 -7.08
CA VAL A 87 5.02 -7.30 -7.34
C VAL A 87 3.64 -6.77 -7.68
N VAL A 88 3.16 -5.84 -6.86
CA VAL A 88 1.89 -5.12 -7.04
C VAL A 88 2.15 -3.88 -7.86
N ARG A 89 1.44 -3.73 -8.98
CA ARG A 89 1.59 -2.58 -9.88
C ARG A 89 0.77 -1.37 -9.42
N SER A 90 -0.54 -1.53 -9.37
CA SER A 90 -1.51 -0.51 -8.96
C SER A 90 -2.40 -1.06 -7.85
N SER A 91 -3.05 -2.18 -8.15
CA SER A 91 -3.82 -3.00 -7.24
C SER A 91 -3.57 -4.47 -7.51
N LEU A 92 -3.70 -5.29 -6.48
CA LEU A 92 -3.62 -6.74 -6.56
C LEU A 92 -4.85 -7.33 -5.88
N THR A 93 -5.66 -8.05 -6.64
CA THR A 93 -6.75 -8.86 -6.09
C THR A 93 -6.28 -10.31 -6.04
N PHE A 94 -6.40 -10.98 -4.90
CA PHE A 94 -5.94 -12.36 -4.79
C PHE A 94 -6.81 -13.24 -3.89
N THR A 95 -6.70 -14.54 -4.12
CA THR A 95 -7.28 -15.59 -3.28
C THR A 95 -6.30 -16.77 -3.19
N ILE A 96 -6.62 -17.74 -2.34
CA ILE A 96 -5.78 -18.93 -2.13
C ILE A 96 -6.54 -20.18 -2.53
N LYS A 97 -5.82 -21.09 -3.17
CA LYS A 97 -6.21 -22.48 -3.34
C LYS A 97 -5.22 -23.40 -2.62
N PHE A 98 -5.71 -24.53 -2.13
CA PHE A 98 -4.92 -25.49 -1.37
C PHE A 98 -5.31 -26.93 -1.69
N ARG A 99 -4.38 -27.86 -1.54
CA ARG A 99 -4.61 -29.30 -1.67
C ARG A 99 -3.65 -30.12 -0.80
N GLN A 100 -4.01 -31.37 -0.56
CA GLN A 100 -3.14 -32.37 0.07
C GLN A 100 -2.23 -32.99 -1.01
N GLY A 101 -0.92 -33.05 -0.78
CA GLY A 101 0.13 -33.29 -1.79
C GLY A 101 0.24 -34.67 -2.39
N THR A 102 -0.82 -35.08 -3.08
CA THR A 102 -0.74 -35.99 -4.22
C THR A 102 -1.33 -35.27 -5.41
N ASP A 103 -0.71 -35.39 -6.59
CA ASP A 103 -1.13 -34.65 -7.78
C ASP A 103 -2.57 -34.98 -8.24
N ASP A 104 -3.11 -36.09 -7.76
CA ASP A 104 -4.48 -36.57 -8.02
C ASP A 104 -5.56 -35.88 -7.15
N GLN A 105 -5.18 -35.09 -6.16
CA GLN A 105 -6.15 -34.37 -5.32
C GLN A 105 -6.58 -33.05 -5.95
N GLU A 106 -7.89 -32.81 -5.97
CA GLU A 106 -8.47 -31.57 -6.49
C GLU A 106 -8.09 -30.36 -5.63
N TRP A 107 -7.84 -29.23 -6.30
CA TRP A 107 -7.62 -27.95 -5.64
C TRP A 107 -8.91 -27.44 -5.00
N LYS A 108 -8.83 -27.08 -3.73
CA LYS A 108 -9.91 -26.42 -3.00
C LYS A 108 -9.64 -24.94 -2.90
N TRP A 109 -10.70 -24.15 -3.04
CA TRP A 109 -10.63 -22.70 -2.93
C TRP A 109 -10.97 -22.27 -1.51
N VAL A 110 -10.14 -21.41 -0.91
CA VAL A 110 -10.40 -20.88 0.43
C VAL A 110 -11.75 -20.15 0.49
N ARG A 111 -12.11 -19.41 -0.55
CA ARG A 111 -13.42 -18.74 -0.64
C ARG A 111 -14.61 -19.69 -0.56
N SER A 112 -14.47 -20.92 -1.09
CA SER A 112 -15.55 -21.91 -1.08
C SER A 112 -15.62 -22.65 0.25
N GLU A 113 -14.47 -22.96 0.85
CA GLU A 113 -14.38 -23.75 2.08
C GLU A 113 -14.61 -22.93 3.35
N GLN A 114 -14.22 -21.64 3.33
CA GLN A 114 -14.25 -20.75 4.52
C GLN A 114 -15.18 -19.55 4.34
N GLY A 115 -15.74 -19.33 3.15
CA GLY A 115 -16.63 -18.20 2.87
C GLY A 115 -15.94 -16.84 2.81
N SER A 116 -14.60 -16.80 2.83
CA SER A 116 -13.82 -15.57 2.74
C SER A 116 -13.88 -14.99 1.32
N GLY A 117 -14.06 -13.68 1.21
CA GLY A 117 -13.90 -12.98 -0.07
C GLY A 117 -12.44 -12.91 -0.53
N ASP A 118 -12.21 -12.36 -1.71
CA ASP A 118 -10.85 -12.12 -2.20
C ASP A 118 -10.19 -10.97 -1.41
N ALA A 119 -8.87 -11.04 -1.22
CA ALA A 119 -8.10 -9.93 -0.69
C ALA A 119 -7.87 -8.89 -1.79
N ILE A 120 -7.90 -7.61 -1.41
CA ILE A 120 -7.56 -6.51 -2.31
C ILE A 120 -6.39 -5.75 -1.70
N VAL A 121 -5.33 -5.57 -2.46
CA VAL A 121 -4.17 -4.77 -2.08
C VAL A 121 -4.11 -3.56 -2.98
N ILE A 122 -3.90 -2.38 -2.40
CA ILE A 122 -3.77 -1.13 -3.15
C ILE A 122 -2.45 -0.48 -2.77
N ILE A 123 -1.65 -0.09 -3.76
CA ILE A 123 -0.46 0.71 -3.50
C ILE A 123 -0.87 2.17 -3.33
N ASN A 124 -0.82 2.65 -2.10
CA ASN A 124 -0.98 4.05 -1.78
C ASN A 124 0.40 4.71 -1.82
N GLN A 125 0.88 5.01 -3.02
CA GLN A 125 2.05 5.85 -3.18
C GLN A 125 1.69 7.22 -2.60
N LYS A 126 2.45 7.70 -1.61
CA LYS A 126 2.25 9.06 -1.09
C LYS A 126 2.20 10.02 -2.29
N PRO A 127 1.20 10.91 -2.37
CA PRO A 127 1.17 11.94 -3.41
C PRO A 127 2.36 12.91 -3.30
N THR A 128 3.06 12.88 -2.17
CA THR A 128 4.35 13.52 -1.91
C THR A 128 5.47 12.62 -2.44
N ARG A 129 6.08 12.97 -3.58
CA ARG A 129 7.42 12.45 -3.91
C ARG A 129 8.36 12.89 -2.79
N GLU A 130 9.33 12.05 -2.41
CA GLU A 130 10.37 12.44 -1.45
C GLU A 130 11.16 13.69 -1.90
N ASP A 131 11.16 13.95 -3.22
CA ASP A 131 11.76 15.13 -3.85
C ASP A 131 10.80 16.33 -4.00
N ASP A 132 9.54 16.23 -3.54
CA ASP A 132 8.63 17.33 -3.74
C ASP A 132 8.98 18.50 -2.81
N PRO A 133 9.14 19.72 -3.36
CA PRO A 133 9.55 20.89 -2.60
C PRO A 133 8.64 21.13 -1.39
N GLU A 134 9.22 21.09 -0.18
CA GLU A 134 8.50 21.41 1.05
C GLU A 134 8.33 22.92 1.22
N ASP A 135 9.26 23.70 0.70
CA ASP A 135 9.34 25.15 0.85
C ASP A 135 8.96 25.88 -0.44
N LEU A 136 8.37 27.07 -0.28
CA LEU A 136 7.90 27.88 -1.41
C LEU A 136 9.02 28.30 -2.39
N PRO A 137 10.26 28.64 -1.94
CA PRO A 137 11.38 28.98 -2.83
C PRO A 137 11.82 27.82 -3.74
N ASP A 138 11.58 26.58 -3.32
CA ASP A 138 11.89 25.42 -4.15
C ASP A 138 10.87 25.25 -5.29
N LEU A 139 9.65 25.76 -5.11
CA LEU A 139 8.59 25.77 -6.11
C LEU A 139 8.68 26.99 -7.05
N ILE A 140 9.01 28.16 -6.49
CA ILE A 140 9.08 29.43 -7.22
C ILE A 140 10.55 29.86 -7.27
N ARG A 141 11.17 29.63 -8.42
CA ARG A 141 12.56 30.01 -8.64
C ARG A 141 12.66 31.54 -8.63
N ASP A 142 13.72 32.05 -8.01
CA ASP A 142 13.98 33.48 -7.88
C ASP A 142 12.80 34.21 -7.19
N LEU A 143 12.22 33.58 -6.16
CA LEU A 143 11.18 34.17 -5.30
C LEU A 143 11.66 35.53 -4.78
N ASN A 144 10.85 36.56 -5.00
CA ASN A 144 11.24 37.93 -4.64
C ASN A 144 11.46 38.05 -3.11
N PRO A 145 12.66 38.49 -2.66
CA PRO A 145 12.97 38.63 -1.24
C PRO A 145 12.13 39.69 -0.51
N GLU A 146 11.43 40.59 -1.23
CA GLU A 146 10.50 41.55 -0.65
C GLU A 146 9.17 40.92 -0.20
N LEU A 147 8.89 39.68 -0.64
CA LEU A 147 7.70 38.95 -0.25
C LEU A 147 7.95 38.16 1.03
N GLU A 148 7.09 38.35 2.02
CA GLU A 148 7.05 37.48 3.18
C GLU A 148 6.22 36.25 2.87
N TRP A 149 6.72 35.06 3.20
CA TRP A 149 5.96 33.83 3.01
C TRP A 149 6.04 32.92 4.23
N LYS A 150 4.96 32.17 4.46
CA LYS A 150 4.84 31.24 5.58
C LYS A 150 4.11 29.97 5.15
N ARG A 151 4.58 28.82 5.62
CA ARG A 151 3.91 27.53 5.44
C ARG A 151 2.77 27.38 6.44
N HIS A 152 1.67 26.77 5.99
CA HIS A 152 0.52 26.44 6.82
C HIS A 152 0.18 24.95 6.74
N MET A 153 -0.38 24.44 7.85
CA MET A 153 -0.94 23.09 7.89
C MET A 153 -2.33 23.10 7.27
N SER A 154 -2.55 22.24 6.28
CA SER A 154 -3.88 21.97 5.72
C SER A 154 -4.58 20.87 6.50
N GLN A 155 -5.90 21.01 6.67
CA GLN A 155 -6.76 19.93 7.17
C GLN A 155 -7.18 18.94 6.06
N SER A 156 -6.91 19.29 4.79
CA SER A 156 -7.15 18.42 3.64
C SER A 156 -5.89 17.61 3.32
N PRO A 157 -5.94 16.26 3.37
CA PRO A 157 -4.80 15.41 3.05
C PRO A 157 -4.22 15.71 1.67
N GLY A 158 -2.88 15.69 1.55
CA GLY A 158 -2.17 15.95 0.29
C GLY A 158 -2.16 17.41 -0.18
N THR A 159 -2.85 18.32 0.51
CA THR A 159 -2.84 19.76 0.18
C THR A 159 -1.72 20.48 0.91
N ARG A 160 -0.92 21.26 0.19
CA ARG A 160 0.08 22.16 0.76
C ARG A 160 -0.42 23.59 0.69
N LEU A 161 -0.21 24.35 1.76
CA LEU A 161 -0.69 25.72 1.86
C LEU A 161 0.46 26.63 2.28
N TRP A 162 0.55 27.75 1.58
CA TRP A 162 1.46 28.85 1.92
C TRP A 162 0.69 30.17 1.86
N THR A 163 1.07 31.11 2.72
CA THR A 163 0.64 32.51 2.64
C THR A 163 1.80 33.31 2.08
N VAL A 164 1.51 34.24 1.15
CA VAL A 164 2.47 35.17 0.57
C VAL A 164 1.93 36.58 0.78
N GLU A 165 2.73 37.44 1.39
CA GLU A 165 2.36 38.81 1.78
C GLU A 165 3.34 39.80 1.17
N ALA A 166 2.81 40.93 0.69
CA ALA A 166 3.57 42.06 0.17
C ALA A 166 3.19 43.32 0.96
N GLN A 167 4.18 44.14 1.31
CA GLN A 167 3.92 45.41 1.98
C GLN A 167 3.43 46.45 0.97
N VAL A 168 2.27 47.04 1.23
CA VAL A 168 1.70 48.13 0.42
C VAL A 168 1.56 49.37 1.29
N HIS A 169 1.95 50.53 0.77
CA HIS A 169 1.75 51.79 1.49
C HIS A 169 0.26 52.10 1.66
N GLY A 170 -0.08 52.82 2.73
CA GLY A 170 -1.42 53.37 2.89
C GLY A 170 -1.72 54.42 1.81
N ALA A 171 -3.01 54.61 1.52
CA ALA A 171 -3.46 55.71 0.68
C ALA A 171 -3.02 57.06 1.26
N LYS A 172 -2.68 58.01 0.39
CA LYS A 172 -2.31 59.37 0.79
C LYS A 172 -3.33 60.33 0.23
N GLU A 173 -4.05 61.01 1.13
CA GLU A 173 -5.20 61.87 0.76
C GLU A 173 -6.26 61.06 -0.01
N ASP A 174 -6.64 61.51 -1.21
CA ASP A 174 -7.62 60.84 -2.09
C ASP A 174 -6.95 59.93 -3.15
N GLU A 175 -5.64 59.66 -3.03
CA GLU A 175 -4.90 58.79 -3.94
C GLU A 175 -4.64 57.40 -3.33
N SER A 176 -5.15 56.36 -4.00
CA SER A 176 -4.88 54.96 -3.68
C SER A 176 -3.41 54.62 -3.97
N ALA A 177 -2.73 54.01 -3.00
CA ALA A 177 -1.41 53.44 -3.21
C ALA A 177 -1.54 52.01 -3.78
N PHE A 178 -0.70 51.69 -4.75
CA PHE A 178 -0.53 50.34 -5.28
C PHE A 178 0.96 50.05 -5.44
N VAL A 179 1.32 48.78 -5.43
CA VAL A 179 2.69 48.31 -5.68
C VAL A 179 2.61 47.09 -6.59
N GLU A 180 3.52 47.03 -7.55
CA GLU A 180 3.72 45.85 -8.38
C GLU A 180 4.94 45.10 -7.84
N VAL A 181 4.71 43.95 -7.22
CA VAL A 181 5.78 43.11 -6.67
C VAL A 181 5.87 41.84 -7.51
N PRO A 182 6.99 41.60 -8.23
CA PRO A 182 7.16 40.37 -8.98
C PRO A 182 7.23 39.18 -8.02
N LEU A 183 6.57 38.07 -8.34
CA LEU A 183 6.58 36.87 -7.50
C LEU A 183 7.84 36.03 -7.72
N GLY A 184 8.23 35.80 -8.98
CA GLY A 184 9.30 34.89 -9.38
C GLY A 184 8.88 34.02 -10.57
N ILE A 185 9.55 32.89 -10.78
CA ILE A 185 9.27 31.96 -11.87
C ILE A 185 8.65 30.67 -11.32
N PRO A 186 7.32 30.46 -11.52
CA PRO A 186 6.65 29.25 -11.05
C PRO A 186 7.22 27.97 -11.66
N TRP A 187 7.35 26.92 -10.85
CA TRP A 187 7.82 25.58 -11.23
C TRP A 187 9.14 25.60 -12.02
N GLY A 188 10.01 26.57 -11.74
CA GLY A 188 11.29 26.76 -12.42
C GLY A 188 11.18 26.96 -13.94
N GLY A 189 10.03 27.40 -14.44
CA GLY A 189 9.79 27.67 -15.88
C GLY A 189 9.52 26.42 -16.72
N ARG A 190 9.31 25.25 -16.10
CA ARG A 190 9.08 23.97 -16.81
C ARG A 190 7.62 23.70 -17.19
N PHE A 191 6.69 24.58 -16.83
CA PHE A 191 5.25 24.34 -16.92
C PHE A 191 4.66 24.46 -18.35
N LEU A 192 5.42 24.96 -19.33
CA LEU A 192 4.94 25.20 -20.71
C LEU A 192 5.72 24.39 -21.77
N ARG A 193 6.08 23.13 -21.49
CA ARG A 193 6.61 22.21 -22.52
C ARG A 193 5.78 20.94 -22.60
#